data_AF-A0A925I9Q5-F1
#
_entry.id   AF-A0A925I9Q5-F1
#
_cell.length_a   1.000
_cell.length_b   1.000
_cell.length_c   1.000
_cell.angle_alpha   90.00
_cell.angle_beta   90.00
_cell.angle_gamma   90.00
#
_symmetry.space_group_name_H-M   'P 1'
#
loop_
_entity.id
_entity.type
_entity.pdbx_description
1 polymer ?
#
loop_
_entity_poly.entity_id
_entity_poly.type
_entity_poly.pdbx_seq_one_letter_code
_entity_poly.pdbx_strand_id
1 'polypeptide(L)'
;MKQHTYICLAASVFFLSDSVLAQHSSDIPDKMTYPKTKKTDVVDTYFGTKVTDPYRWLEDDRAEDTKAWVKAENTITQNYLAKIPSRNAIKTRLEKLWNYEKFSAPFKEGEFTYFYKNDGLQNQYVLYRQKEGSEPEVFLDPNKFSKDATTSLAGIEFTKDGSMAAYQISEGGSDWRKVIILNTADKKLIGDTLTDIKFSGLSWKGKDGFYYSSYDKPAEGSQLSGLTQFHKLYYHKLGTSQKDDQIIFGGEKNPFRYIGGGVSEDNRYLIISAAESTTGNKLYIQDLSKPNGKIVNMVTNFEGDHNIIDNVGSKLYIHTNLNAPNYKVVTVDAANPEPANWKDLIPETENVLSVSTGGGKIFASYLKDATSMVVQYDLEGKAERTIQLPGVGSAGGFNAKQNEKELYFTFTSYIYPPTIFKYNVESGQSEVFKKSGVDFDTEKFESKQVFYNSKDGTRIPMIITYKKGLELTGKNPTLLYGYGGFNISLTPAFSTS
;
A
#
# COMPACT_ATOMS: atom_id res chain seq x y z
N MET A 1 -51.53 -76.45 14.91
CA MET A 1 -51.75 -77.44 13.84
C MET A 1 -51.26 -76.82 12.53
N LYS A 2 -50.24 -77.45 11.91
CA LYS A 2 -49.81 -77.49 10.48
C LYS A 2 -50.08 -76.24 9.59
N GLN A 3 -49.04 -75.49 9.16
CA GLN A 3 -48.10 -75.71 8.02
C GLN A 3 -48.66 -75.41 6.61
N HIS A 4 -48.01 -74.42 5.94
CA HIS A 4 -47.56 -74.37 4.52
C HIS A 4 -48.64 -74.13 3.45
N THR A 5 -48.49 -73.44 2.30
CA THR A 5 -47.38 -72.78 1.58
C THR A 5 -47.99 -72.05 0.34
N TYR A 6 -47.53 -70.82 0.06
CA TYR A 6 -47.36 -70.02 -1.19
C TYR A 6 -48.37 -70.06 -2.37
N ILE A 7 -48.60 -68.87 -2.98
CA ILE A 7 -48.32 -68.56 -4.41
C ILE A 7 -48.31 -67.03 -4.64
N CYS A 8 -47.30 -66.58 -5.38
CA CYS A 8 -47.06 -65.22 -5.89
C CYS A 8 -48.08 -64.76 -6.95
N LEU A 9 -48.31 -63.45 -7.08
CA LEU A 9 -48.22 -62.77 -8.38
C LEU A 9 -47.97 -61.27 -8.19
N ALA A 10 -47.04 -60.76 -9.00
CA ALA A 10 -46.48 -59.42 -8.96
C ALA A 10 -47.29 -58.41 -9.78
N ALA A 11 -47.25 -57.14 -9.38
CA ALA A 11 -47.31 -56.00 -10.30
C ALA A 11 -46.79 -54.73 -9.58
N SER A 12 -45.54 -54.40 -9.87
CA SER A 12 -44.85 -53.17 -9.48
C SER A 12 -45.10 -52.06 -10.52
N VAL A 13 -45.52 -50.88 -10.08
CA VAL A 13 -45.41 -49.62 -10.82
C VAL A 13 -44.75 -48.61 -9.88
N PHE A 14 -43.44 -48.39 -10.06
CA PHE A 14 -42.70 -47.29 -9.44
C PHE A 14 -42.64 -46.13 -10.43
N PHE A 15 -43.11 -44.96 -10.00
CA PHE A 15 -42.85 -43.68 -10.66
C PHE A 15 -41.40 -43.28 -10.38
N LEU A 16 -40.58 -43.24 -11.43
CA LEU A 16 -39.25 -42.61 -11.44
C LEU A 16 -39.46 -41.10 -11.55
N SER A 17 -39.14 -40.37 -10.50
CA SER A 17 -38.85 -38.93 -10.57
C SER A 17 -37.35 -38.76 -10.86
N ASP A 18 -37.03 -38.21 -12.03
CA ASP A 18 -35.66 -37.89 -12.44
C ASP A 18 -35.07 -36.79 -11.54
N SER A 19 -34.44 -37.23 -10.45
CA SER A 19 -33.41 -36.45 -9.77
C SER A 19 -32.11 -36.59 -10.55
N VAL A 20 -31.76 -35.56 -11.32
CA VAL A 20 -30.41 -35.39 -11.89
C VAL A 20 -29.45 -35.13 -10.73
N LEU A 21 -29.03 -36.21 -10.08
CA LEU A 21 -27.80 -36.24 -9.30
C LEU A 21 -26.67 -36.19 -10.32
N ALA A 22 -26.01 -35.03 -10.42
CA ALA A 22 -24.72 -34.94 -11.08
C ALA A 22 -23.76 -35.90 -10.36
N GLN A 23 -23.61 -37.11 -10.91
CA GLN A 23 -22.50 -38.00 -10.60
C GLN A 23 -21.22 -37.26 -11.01
N HIS A 24 -20.57 -36.62 -10.05
CA HIS A 24 -19.14 -36.37 -10.18
C HIS A 24 -18.46 -37.72 -10.23
N SER A 25 -18.19 -38.20 -11.45
CA SER A 25 -17.14 -39.17 -11.72
C SER A 25 -15.90 -38.70 -10.95
N SER A 26 -15.54 -39.45 -9.92
CA SER A 26 -14.24 -39.35 -9.28
C SER A 26 -13.23 -40.01 -10.22
N ASP A 27 -12.97 -39.37 -11.36
CA ASP A 27 -11.76 -39.66 -12.12
C ASP A 27 -10.59 -39.21 -11.25
N ILE A 28 -9.93 -40.21 -10.65
CA ILE A 28 -8.65 -40.03 -9.97
C ILE A 28 -7.76 -39.29 -10.99
N PRO A 29 -7.28 -38.06 -10.69
CA PRO A 29 -6.46 -37.35 -11.64
C PRO A 29 -5.26 -38.24 -12.00
N ASP A 30 -4.98 -38.37 -13.30
CA ASP A 30 -3.72 -38.94 -13.80
C ASP A 30 -2.58 -38.55 -12.86
N LYS A 31 -1.83 -39.55 -12.36
CA LYS A 31 -0.73 -39.36 -11.41
C LYS A 31 0.15 -38.19 -11.89
N MET A 32 0.03 -37.06 -11.21
CA MET A 32 0.75 -35.85 -11.58
C MET A 32 2.25 -36.12 -11.44
N THR A 33 3.00 -35.93 -12.53
CA THR A 33 4.44 -36.13 -12.55
C THR A 33 5.12 -34.77 -12.45
N TYR A 34 5.61 -34.43 -11.26
CA TYR A 34 6.30 -33.17 -11.00
C TYR A 34 7.66 -33.09 -11.73
N PRO A 35 8.12 -31.88 -12.09
CA PRO A 35 9.49 -31.68 -12.56
C PRO A 35 10.51 -32.27 -11.58
N LYS A 36 11.52 -32.95 -12.10
CA LYS A 36 12.61 -33.47 -11.27
C LYS A 36 13.43 -32.29 -10.74
N THR A 37 13.38 -32.08 -9.43
CA THR A 37 14.22 -31.08 -8.75
C THR A 37 15.48 -31.76 -8.23
N LYS A 38 16.65 -31.40 -8.78
CA LYS A 38 17.94 -31.98 -8.33
C LYS A 38 18.21 -31.56 -6.87
N LYS A 39 18.82 -32.47 -6.11
CA LYS A 39 19.35 -32.21 -4.76
C LYS A 39 20.86 -32.09 -4.86
N THR A 40 21.44 -31.09 -4.21
CA THR A 40 22.88 -30.90 -4.06
C THR A 40 23.32 -31.18 -2.62
N ASP A 41 24.62 -31.32 -2.38
CA ASP A 41 25.18 -31.64 -1.07
C ASP A 41 25.60 -30.39 -0.28
N VAL A 42 24.94 -29.24 -0.52
CA VAL A 42 25.27 -27.99 0.18
C VAL A 42 24.90 -28.10 1.66
N VAL A 43 25.86 -27.78 2.53
CA VAL A 43 25.69 -27.77 3.98
C VAL A 43 26.36 -26.53 4.56
N ASP A 44 25.58 -25.69 5.24
CA ASP A 44 26.07 -24.55 6.00
C ASP A 44 26.23 -24.93 7.49
N THR A 45 27.08 -24.20 8.20
CA THR A 45 27.28 -24.41 9.65
C THR A 45 26.94 -23.14 10.41
N TYR A 46 25.95 -23.23 11.29
CA TYR A 46 25.52 -22.15 12.17
C TYR A 46 25.79 -22.53 13.62
N PHE A 47 26.75 -21.86 14.26
CA PHE A 47 27.12 -22.11 15.67
C PHE A 47 27.41 -23.60 15.97
N GLY A 48 28.08 -24.29 15.05
CA GLY A 48 28.41 -25.72 15.16
C GLY A 48 27.31 -26.68 14.69
N THR A 49 26.10 -26.19 14.42
CA THR A 49 25.00 -26.99 13.85
C THR A 49 25.10 -27.02 12.33
N LYS A 50 25.11 -28.21 11.74
CA LYS A 50 25.07 -28.39 10.28
C LYS A 50 23.64 -28.30 9.78
N VAL A 51 23.41 -27.49 8.73
CA VAL A 51 22.11 -27.30 8.07
C VAL A 51 22.26 -27.61 6.59
N THR A 52 21.55 -28.62 6.11
CA THR A 52 21.57 -29.02 4.69
C THR A 52 20.61 -28.16 3.88
N ASP A 53 21.07 -27.65 2.74
CA ASP A 53 20.24 -26.91 1.79
C ASP A 53 20.35 -27.52 0.38
N PRO A 54 19.63 -28.64 0.12
CA PRO A 54 19.76 -29.37 -1.13
C PRO A 54 19.22 -28.62 -2.36
N TYR A 55 18.54 -27.49 -2.16
CA TYR A 55 17.94 -26.70 -3.23
C TYR A 55 18.59 -25.32 -3.40
N ARG A 56 19.71 -25.06 -2.73
CA ARG A 56 20.53 -23.82 -2.85
C ARG A 56 20.74 -23.35 -4.28
N TRP A 57 20.84 -24.27 -5.25
CA TRP A 57 21.03 -23.93 -6.66
C TRP A 57 19.87 -23.11 -7.26
N LEU A 58 18.66 -23.19 -6.70
CA LEU A 58 17.51 -22.38 -7.12
C LEU A 58 17.60 -20.91 -6.66
N GLU A 59 18.55 -20.56 -5.79
CA GLU A 59 18.77 -19.17 -5.37
C GLU A 59 19.44 -18.30 -6.46
N ASP A 60 20.12 -18.91 -7.44
CA ASP A 60 20.64 -18.18 -8.61
C ASP A 60 19.52 -17.95 -9.63
N ASP A 61 18.95 -16.75 -9.60
CA ASP A 61 17.86 -16.29 -10.45
C ASP A 61 18.27 -16.08 -11.92
N ARG A 62 19.57 -16.13 -12.23
CA ARG A 62 20.10 -15.95 -13.59
C ARG A 62 20.51 -17.27 -14.24
N ALA A 63 20.65 -18.35 -13.47
CA ALA A 63 21.07 -19.65 -13.97
C ALA A 63 20.05 -20.27 -14.94
N GLU A 64 20.55 -20.90 -16.00
CA GLU A 64 19.69 -21.51 -17.04
C GLU A 64 18.88 -22.70 -16.52
N ASP A 65 19.41 -23.45 -15.56
CA ASP A 65 18.69 -24.56 -14.93
C ASP A 65 17.56 -24.06 -14.01
N THR A 66 17.75 -22.96 -13.29
CA THR A 66 16.67 -22.30 -12.51
C THR A 66 15.55 -21.84 -13.43
N LYS A 67 15.87 -21.16 -14.54
CA LYS A 67 14.88 -20.74 -15.55
C LYS A 67 14.12 -21.93 -16.14
N ALA A 68 14.83 -23.00 -16.48
CA ALA A 68 14.22 -24.22 -17.01
C ALA A 68 13.28 -24.88 -15.98
N TRP A 69 13.67 -24.91 -14.70
CA TRP A 69 12.85 -25.42 -13.61
C TRP A 69 11.57 -24.60 -13.42
N VAL A 70 11.67 -23.27 -13.34
CA VAL A 70 10.50 -22.37 -13.22
C VAL A 70 9.52 -22.57 -14.39
N LYS A 71 10.03 -22.73 -15.61
CA LYS A 71 9.18 -22.99 -16.79
C LYS A 71 8.46 -24.35 -16.67
N ALA A 72 9.15 -25.39 -16.21
CA ALA A 72 8.56 -26.71 -16.03
C ALA A 72 7.49 -26.72 -14.93
N GLU A 73 7.74 -26.06 -13.79
CA GLU A 73 6.76 -25.92 -12.69
C GLU A 73 5.52 -25.11 -13.10
N ASN A 74 5.71 -24.02 -13.85
CA ASN A 74 4.59 -23.26 -14.40
C ASN A 74 3.77 -24.09 -15.39
N THR A 75 4.42 -24.93 -16.21
CA THR A 75 3.71 -25.78 -17.19
C THR A 75 2.81 -26.79 -16.50
N ILE A 76 3.30 -27.50 -15.48
CA ILE A 76 2.46 -28.47 -14.74
C ILE A 76 1.33 -27.77 -13.98
N THR A 77 1.62 -26.60 -13.39
CA THR A 77 0.62 -25.79 -12.69
C THR A 77 -0.50 -25.35 -13.63
N GLN A 78 -0.18 -24.78 -14.79
CA GLN A 78 -1.20 -24.35 -15.76
C GLN A 78 -2.01 -25.53 -16.31
N ASN A 79 -1.37 -26.67 -16.56
CA ASN A 79 -2.05 -27.89 -16.98
C ASN A 79 -3.03 -28.40 -15.92
N TYR A 80 -2.67 -28.32 -14.64
CA TYR A 80 -3.58 -28.68 -13.54
C TYR A 80 -4.75 -27.70 -13.44
N LEU A 81 -4.46 -26.40 -13.39
CA LEU A 81 -5.49 -25.36 -13.29
C LEU A 81 -6.46 -25.39 -14.48
N ALA A 82 -5.99 -25.77 -15.67
CA ALA A 82 -6.84 -25.90 -16.87
C ALA A 82 -7.89 -27.02 -16.75
N LYS A 83 -7.69 -28.01 -15.87
CA LYS A 83 -8.64 -29.10 -15.64
C LYS A 83 -9.77 -28.72 -14.68
N ILE A 84 -9.69 -27.59 -13.97
CA ILE A 84 -10.71 -27.15 -13.00
C ILE A 84 -11.93 -26.63 -13.78
N PRO A 85 -13.09 -27.32 -13.76
CA PRO A 85 -14.22 -26.98 -14.65
C PRO A 85 -14.78 -25.57 -14.42
N SER A 86 -14.72 -25.07 -13.18
CA SER A 86 -15.24 -23.76 -12.79
C SER A 86 -14.28 -22.59 -13.08
N ARG A 87 -13.04 -22.84 -13.52
CA ARG A 87 -12.02 -21.78 -13.70
C ARG A 87 -12.50 -20.66 -14.63
N ASN A 88 -13.08 -21.01 -15.78
CA ASN A 88 -13.56 -20.02 -16.74
C ASN A 88 -14.78 -19.25 -16.22
N ALA A 89 -15.71 -19.91 -15.52
CA ALA A 89 -16.86 -19.26 -14.92
C ALA A 89 -16.44 -18.24 -13.84
N ILE A 90 -15.45 -18.58 -13.01
CA ILE A 90 -14.88 -17.67 -12.01
C ILE A 90 -14.21 -16.48 -12.72
N LYS A 91 -13.37 -16.74 -13.73
CA LYS A 91 -12.71 -15.68 -14.52
C LYS A 91 -13.74 -14.71 -15.11
N THR A 92 -14.77 -15.20 -15.80
CA THR A 92 -15.81 -14.34 -16.41
C THR A 92 -16.59 -13.56 -15.34
N ARG A 93 -16.86 -14.16 -14.17
CA ARG A 93 -17.52 -13.44 -13.07
C ARG A 93 -16.63 -12.32 -12.54
N LEU A 94 -15.33 -12.57 -12.35
CA LEU A 94 -14.37 -11.57 -11.92
C LEU A 94 -14.24 -10.45 -12.96
N GLU A 95 -14.13 -10.76 -14.26
CA GLU A 95 -14.10 -9.76 -15.34
C GLU A 95 -15.34 -8.85 -15.30
N LYS A 96 -16.54 -9.40 -15.12
CA LYS A 96 -17.77 -8.61 -14.97
C LYS A 96 -17.73 -7.72 -13.73
N LEU A 97 -17.28 -8.23 -12.59
CA LEU A 97 -17.20 -7.47 -11.35
C LEU A 97 -16.13 -6.37 -11.40
N TRP A 98 -15.04 -6.59 -12.13
CA TRP A 98 -13.95 -5.64 -12.27
C TRP A 98 -14.26 -4.53 -13.28
N ASN A 99 -15.09 -4.81 -14.29
CA ASN A 99 -15.36 -3.89 -15.40
C ASN A 99 -16.38 -2.79 -15.05
N TYR A 100 -15.96 -1.85 -14.20
CA TYR A 100 -16.67 -0.61 -13.90
C TYR A 100 -15.68 0.54 -13.72
N GLU A 101 -16.13 1.79 -13.91
CA GLU A 101 -15.27 2.95 -13.73
C GLU A 101 -14.83 3.12 -12.27
N LYS A 102 -13.54 3.36 -12.05
CA LYS A 102 -12.93 3.58 -10.74
C LYS A 102 -12.21 4.92 -10.72
N PHE A 103 -12.26 5.61 -9.59
CA PHE A 103 -11.66 6.94 -9.42
C PHE A 103 -10.87 6.97 -8.11
N SER A 104 -9.78 7.74 -8.07
CA SER A 104 -9.18 8.19 -6.81
C SER A 104 -9.86 9.47 -6.32
N ALA A 105 -9.64 9.79 -5.04
CA ALA A 105 -9.86 11.15 -4.56
C ALA A 105 -9.03 12.14 -5.41
N PRO A 106 -9.61 13.30 -5.77
CA PRO A 106 -8.88 14.31 -6.53
C PRO A 106 -7.95 15.13 -5.63
N PHE A 107 -6.91 15.71 -6.23
CA PHE A 107 -5.94 16.60 -5.58
C PHE A 107 -5.58 17.77 -6.49
N LYS A 108 -5.22 18.93 -5.92
CA LYS A 108 -4.97 20.17 -6.68
C LYS A 108 -3.49 20.49 -6.80
N GLU A 109 -3.03 20.69 -8.02
CA GLU A 109 -1.67 21.15 -8.32
C GLU A 109 -1.70 22.26 -9.38
N GLY A 110 -1.16 23.43 -9.03
CA GLY A 110 -1.29 24.64 -9.82
C GLY A 110 -2.77 24.99 -10.09
N GLU A 111 -3.11 25.20 -11.35
CA GLU A 111 -4.49 25.51 -11.80
C GLU A 111 -5.35 24.26 -12.10
N PHE A 112 -4.80 23.05 -11.92
CA PHE A 112 -5.46 21.81 -12.30
C PHE A 112 -5.85 20.97 -11.08
N THR A 113 -6.98 20.29 -11.20
CA THR A 113 -7.37 19.17 -10.32
C THR A 113 -6.99 17.86 -11.01
N TYR A 114 -6.17 17.06 -10.35
CA TYR A 114 -5.70 15.75 -10.80
C TYR A 114 -6.47 14.63 -10.12
N PHE A 115 -6.66 13.52 -10.83
CA PHE A 115 -7.26 12.31 -10.28
C PHE A 115 -6.91 11.10 -11.14
N TYR A 116 -6.82 9.93 -10.51
CA TYR A 116 -6.66 8.67 -11.22
C TYR A 116 -8.03 8.12 -11.63
N LYS A 117 -8.11 7.59 -12.84
CA LYS A 117 -9.30 6.91 -13.37
C LYS A 117 -8.89 5.58 -14.03
N ASN A 118 -9.72 4.57 -13.87
CA ASN A 118 -9.68 3.32 -14.63
C ASN A 118 -11.07 3.09 -15.21
N ASP A 119 -11.20 2.89 -16.52
CA ASP A 119 -12.49 2.74 -17.19
C ASP A 119 -13.16 1.37 -16.96
N GLY A 120 -12.47 0.42 -16.34
CA GLY A 120 -12.98 -0.91 -16.06
C GLY A 120 -11.85 -1.93 -16.00
N LEU A 121 -11.24 -2.19 -17.16
CA LEU A 121 -10.28 -3.27 -17.37
C LEU A 121 -8.92 -2.79 -17.89
N GLN A 122 -8.65 -1.48 -17.85
CA GLN A 122 -7.29 -0.98 -18.03
C GLN A 122 -6.34 -1.66 -17.03
N ASN A 123 -5.17 -2.08 -17.51
CA ASN A 123 -4.16 -2.74 -16.67
C ASN A 123 -3.64 -1.81 -15.58
N GLN A 124 -3.51 -0.52 -15.90
CA GLN A 124 -3.04 0.52 -14.99
C GLN A 124 -4.05 1.68 -14.97
N TYR A 125 -4.21 2.32 -13.81
CA TYR A 125 -4.95 3.58 -13.71
C TYR A 125 -4.27 4.67 -14.54
N VAL A 126 -5.07 5.52 -15.18
CA VAL A 126 -4.64 6.68 -15.96
C VAL A 126 -4.77 7.92 -15.08
N LEU A 127 -3.76 8.78 -15.08
CA LEU A 127 -3.79 10.07 -14.39
C LEU A 127 -4.43 11.11 -15.32
N TYR A 128 -5.58 11.65 -14.90
CA TYR A 128 -6.27 12.75 -15.56
C TYR A 128 -5.97 14.06 -14.84
N ARG A 129 -6.20 15.16 -15.54
CA ARG A 129 -6.29 16.50 -14.97
C ARG A 129 -7.46 17.27 -15.54
N GLN A 130 -7.97 18.22 -14.78
CA GLN A 130 -9.07 19.08 -15.19
C GLN A 130 -8.81 20.51 -14.72
N LYS A 131 -8.93 21.47 -15.64
CA LYS A 131 -9.01 22.89 -15.30
C LYS A 131 -10.46 23.26 -15.00
N GLU A 132 -10.67 24.18 -14.07
CA GLU A 132 -12.03 24.63 -13.72
C GLU A 132 -12.82 25.07 -14.97
N GLY A 133 -14.06 24.60 -15.08
CA GLY A 133 -14.95 24.87 -16.23
C GLY A 133 -14.58 24.16 -17.53
N SER A 134 -13.56 23.30 -17.54
CA SER A 134 -13.12 22.52 -18.71
C SER A 134 -13.42 21.03 -18.54
N GLU A 135 -13.47 20.29 -19.65
CA GLU A 135 -13.53 18.82 -19.61
C GLU A 135 -12.19 18.22 -19.12
N PRO A 136 -12.21 17.07 -18.41
CA PRO A 136 -10.99 16.38 -18.02
C PRO A 136 -10.18 15.89 -19.22
N GLU A 137 -8.86 15.96 -19.13
CA GLU A 137 -7.94 15.42 -20.13
C GLU A 137 -6.94 14.42 -19.51
N VAL A 138 -6.42 13.50 -20.33
CA VAL A 138 -5.37 12.59 -19.91
C VAL A 138 -4.06 13.37 -19.70
N PHE A 139 -3.48 13.23 -18.52
CA PHE A 139 -2.16 13.78 -18.21
C PHE A 139 -1.05 12.74 -18.41
N LEU A 140 -1.17 11.57 -17.76
CA LEU A 140 -0.25 10.44 -17.93
C LEU A 140 -1.03 9.12 -18.05
N ASP A 141 -0.62 8.28 -19.01
CA ASP A 141 -1.25 6.98 -19.29
C ASP A 141 -0.22 5.85 -19.15
N PRO A 142 -0.13 5.20 -17.98
CA PRO A 142 0.85 4.16 -17.72
C PRO A 142 0.65 2.91 -18.58
N ASN A 143 -0.53 2.70 -19.16
CA ASN A 143 -0.76 1.59 -20.10
C ASN A 143 0.09 1.72 -21.38
N LYS A 144 0.68 2.89 -21.64
CA LYS A 144 1.57 3.15 -22.77
C LYS A 144 3.06 3.10 -22.41
N PHE A 145 3.41 2.85 -21.14
CA PHE A 145 4.82 2.81 -20.71
C PHE A 145 5.55 1.54 -21.18
N SER A 146 4.83 0.44 -21.41
CA SER A 146 5.34 -0.78 -22.04
C SER A 146 4.29 -1.41 -22.93
N LYS A 147 4.71 -2.28 -23.86
CA LYS A 147 3.80 -2.96 -24.81
C LYS A 147 2.79 -3.89 -24.13
N ASP A 148 3.13 -4.40 -22.95
CA ASP A 148 2.36 -5.36 -22.16
C ASP A 148 1.80 -4.75 -20.86
N ALA A 149 1.93 -3.44 -20.67
CA ALA A 149 1.52 -2.69 -19.47
C ALA A 149 2.11 -3.20 -18.14
N THR A 150 3.27 -3.88 -18.19
CA THR A 150 4.04 -4.31 -17.01
C THR A 150 4.89 -3.20 -16.39
N THR A 151 4.97 -2.03 -17.03
CA THR A 151 5.55 -0.81 -16.44
C THR A 151 4.46 0.03 -15.78
N SER A 152 4.52 0.21 -14.46
CA SER A 152 3.53 1.00 -13.70
C SER A 152 4.06 2.38 -13.30
N LEU A 153 3.15 3.31 -13.04
CA LEU A 153 3.45 4.56 -12.36
C LEU A 153 3.54 4.29 -10.86
N ALA A 154 4.70 4.57 -10.27
CA ALA A 154 4.97 4.32 -8.86
C ALA A 154 4.73 5.53 -7.96
N GLY A 155 4.77 6.75 -8.51
CA GLY A 155 4.57 7.99 -7.78
C GLY A 155 4.74 9.20 -8.69
N ILE A 156 4.22 10.35 -8.26
CA ILE A 156 4.36 11.62 -8.97
C ILE A 156 4.33 12.77 -7.96
N GLU A 157 5.24 13.72 -8.14
CA GLU A 157 5.39 14.87 -7.26
C GLU A 157 5.52 16.15 -8.10
N PHE A 158 4.85 17.20 -7.66
CA PHE A 158 4.75 18.46 -8.39
C PHE A 158 5.55 19.56 -7.71
N THR A 159 6.06 20.51 -8.50
CA THR A 159 6.51 21.77 -7.91
C THR A 159 5.32 22.46 -7.23
N LYS A 160 5.59 23.30 -6.22
CA LYS A 160 4.54 23.99 -5.44
C LYS A 160 3.52 24.76 -6.31
N ASP A 161 3.95 25.26 -7.46
CA ASP A 161 3.11 25.99 -8.40
C ASP A 161 2.49 25.11 -9.52
N GLY A 162 2.76 23.81 -9.50
CA GLY A 162 2.27 22.84 -10.48
C GLY A 162 2.90 22.94 -11.88
N SER A 163 3.93 23.76 -12.09
CA SER A 163 4.53 23.97 -13.43
C SER A 163 5.38 22.80 -13.93
N MET A 164 5.92 22.00 -13.02
CA MET A 164 6.68 20.78 -13.33
C MET A 164 6.20 19.61 -12.50
N ALA A 165 6.37 18.41 -13.05
CA ALA A 165 6.14 17.16 -12.35
C ALA A 165 7.33 16.22 -12.55
N ALA A 166 7.71 15.51 -11.49
CA ALA A 166 8.63 14.39 -11.56
C ALA A 166 7.86 13.12 -11.18
N TYR A 167 7.92 12.10 -12.02
CA TYR A 167 7.22 10.85 -11.79
C TYR A 167 8.14 9.65 -11.83
N GLN A 168 7.83 8.65 -11.01
CA GLN A 168 8.55 7.40 -10.89
C GLN A 168 7.85 6.30 -11.68
N ILE A 169 8.62 5.48 -12.40
CA ILE A 169 8.12 4.26 -13.04
C ILE A 169 8.75 3.01 -12.44
N SER A 170 7.99 1.92 -12.40
CA SER A 170 8.41 0.58 -11.98
C SER A 170 8.31 -0.38 -13.14
N GLU A 171 9.41 -1.02 -13.54
CA GLU A 171 9.45 -1.99 -14.64
C GLU A 171 9.33 -3.41 -14.08
N GLY A 172 8.33 -4.18 -14.54
CA GLY A 172 8.15 -5.58 -14.15
C GLY A 172 7.80 -5.80 -12.68
N GLY A 173 7.34 -4.76 -11.98
CA GLY A 173 7.01 -4.84 -10.55
C GLY A 173 8.21 -4.89 -9.59
N SER A 174 9.42 -4.62 -10.09
CA SER A 174 10.63 -4.46 -9.28
C SER A 174 10.46 -3.36 -8.21
N ASP A 175 11.39 -3.24 -7.27
CA ASP A 175 11.50 -2.06 -6.37
C ASP A 175 12.39 -0.95 -6.94
N TRP A 176 13.19 -1.26 -7.97
CA TRP A 176 14.00 -0.27 -8.67
C TRP A 176 13.10 0.63 -9.53
N ARG A 177 13.42 1.92 -9.54
CA ARG A 177 12.64 2.99 -10.15
C ARG A 177 13.51 3.81 -11.09
N LYS A 178 12.84 4.39 -12.09
CA LYS A 178 13.36 5.49 -12.90
C LYS A 178 12.54 6.74 -12.62
N VAL A 179 13.15 7.92 -12.68
CA VAL A 179 12.44 9.20 -12.55
C VAL A 179 12.49 9.96 -13.85
N ILE A 180 11.33 10.43 -14.29
CA ILE A 180 11.15 11.25 -15.49
C ILE A 180 10.54 12.58 -15.07
N ILE A 181 11.08 13.67 -15.60
CA ILE A 181 10.64 15.03 -15.27
C ILE A 181 9.98 15.62 -16.51
N LEU A 182 8.88 16.35 -16.34
CA LEU A 182 8.20 17.04 -17.44
C LEU A 182 7.70 18.42 -17.05
N ASN A 183 7.54 19.27 -18.05
CA ASN A 183 6.75 20.50 -17.96
C ASN A 183 5.27 20.13 -18.01
N THR A 184 4.47 20.58 -17.05
CA THR A 184 3.07 20.15 -16.98
C THR A 184 2.20 20.76 -18.07
N ALA A 185 2.53 21.95 -18.58
CA ALA A 185 1.71 22.65 -19.58
C ALA A 185 1.69 21.90 -20.92
N ASP A 186 2.87 21.57 -21.45
CA ASP A 186 3.02 20.93 -22.77
C ASP A 186 3.47 19.46 -22.72
N LYS A 187 3.66 18.91 -21.52
CA LYS A 187 4.06 17.51 -21.26
C LYS A 187 5.44 17.15 -21.85
N LYS A 188 6.27 18.14 -22.22
CA LYS A 188 7.63 17.88 -22.70
C LYS A 188 8.53 17.45 -21.56
N LEU A 189 9.39 16.48 -21.85
CA LEU A 189 10.41 15.99 -20.92
C LEU A 189 11.45 17.07 -20.63
N ILE A 190 11.94 17.10 -19.40
CA ILE A 190 12.99 17.99 -18.92
C ILE A 190 14.19 17.12 -18.51
N GLY A 191 15.32 17.30 -19.20
CA GLY A 191 16.53 16.55 -18.92
C GLY A 191 16.43 15.05 -19.23
N ASP A 192 17.40 14.30 -18.71
CA ASP A 192 17.49 12.85 -18.88
C ASP A 192 16.66 12.11 -17.81
N THR A 193 16.33 10.84 -18.09
CA THR A 193 15.71 9.95 -17.10
C THR A 193 16.72 9.53 -16.04
N LEU A 194 16.41 9.76 -14.76
CA LEU A 194 17.25 9.30 -13.66
C LEU A 194 17.03 7.80 -13.41
N THR A 195 18.10 7.08 -13.09
CA THR A 195 18.06 5.63 -12.82
C THR A 195 18.53 5.31 -11.41
N ASP A 196 18.43 4.04 -11.03
CA ASP A 196 19.02 3.48 -9.80
C ASP A 196 18.40 4.05 -8.51
N ILE A 197 17.12 4.44 -8.62
CA ILE A 197 16.32 4.95 -7.51
C ILE A 197 15.57 3.77 -6.90
N LYS A 198 15.52 3.67 -5.57
CA LYS A 198 14.83 2.57 -4.88
C LYS A 198 14.44 3.05 -3.49
N PHE A 199 13.23 2.69 -3.03
CA PHE A 199 12.69 3.13 -1.72
C PHE A 199 12.80 4.66 -1.49
N SER A 200 12.37 5.43 -2.49
CA SER A 200 12.50 6.89 -2.53
C SER A 200 11.15 7.54 -2.79
N GLY A 201 10.83 8.58 -2.02
CA GLY A 201 9.91 9.64 -2.47
C GLY A 201 10.65 10.65 -3.36
N LEU A 202 9.96 11.68 -3.82
CA LEU A 202 10.57 12.83 -4.51
C LEU A 202 10.14 14.10 -3.77
N SER A 203 11.06 14.99 -3.46
CA SER A 203 10.70 16.20 -2.73
C SER A 203 11.34 17.43 -3.32
N TRP A 204 10.51 18.25 -3.98
CA TRP A 204 10.94 19.47 -4.65
C TRP A 204 11.46 20.51 -3.67
N LYS A 205 12.54 21.18 -4.04
CA LYS A 205 13.02 22.41 -3.42
C LYS A 205 12.75 23.57 -4.37
N GLY A 206 11.61 24.23 -4.18
CA GLY A 206 11.13 25.24 -5.12
C GLY A 206 11.01 24.68 -6.55
N LYS A 207 11.79 25.24 -7.48
CA LYS A 207 11.85 24.82 -8.89
C LYS A 207 13.25 24.41 -9.35
N ASP A 208 14.22 24.45 -8.46
CA ASP A 208 15.63 24.27 -8.81
C ASP A 208 15.99 22.79 -8.96
N GLY A 209 15.23 21.91 -8.31
CA GLY A 209 15.56 20.50 -8.19
C GLY A 209 14.75 19.81 -7.10
N PHE A 210 15.07 18.53 -6.86
CA PHE A 210 14.39 17.71 -5.85
C PHE A 210 15.35 16.75 -5.17
N TYR A 211 14.99 16.36 -3.95
CA TYR A 211 15.65 15.32 -3.19
C TYR A 211 15.09 13.95 -3.56
N TYR A 212 15.97 12.94 -3.62
CA TYR A 212 15.61 11.54 -3.86
C TYR A 212 16.64 10.61 -3.22
N SER A 213 16.27 9.37 -2.96
CA SER A 213 17.14 8.35 -2.37
C SER A 213 17.51 7.25 -3.38
N SER A 214 18.73 6.74 -3.27
CA SER A 214 19.29 5.76 -4.21
C SER A 214 20.35 4.89 -3.53
N TYR A 215 20.50 3.66 -4.02
CA TYR A 215 21.62 2.78 -3.70
C TYR A 215 22.56 2.68 -4.88
N ASP A 216 23.83 2.39 -4.59
CA ASP A 216 24.71 1.87 -5.62
C ASP A 216 24.17 0.51 -6.09
N LYS A 217 24.29 0.26 -7.40
CA LYS A 217 24.00 -1.08 -7.93
C LYS A 217 24.95 -2.10 -7.32
N PRO A 218 24.47 -3.31 -6.99
CA PRO A 218 25.36 -4.42 -6.67
C PRO A 218 26.42 -4.61 -7.77
N ALA A 219 27.70 -4.65 -7.38
CA ALA A 219 28.81 -4.79 -8.32
C ALA A 219 28.85 -6.16 -9.00
N GLU A 220 28.34 -7.19 -8.33
CA GLU A 220 28.21 -8.56 -8.82
C GLU A 220 26.80 -9.10 -8.55
N GLY A 221 26.41 -10.13 -9.30
CA GLY A 221 25.12 -10.80 -9.11
C GLY A 221 23.94 -10.13 -9.82
N SER A 222 22.73 -10.55 -9.45
CA SER A 222 21.48 -9.97 -9.95
C SER A 222 21.11 -8.74 -9.12
N GLN A 223 20.61 -7.69 -9.76
CA GLN A 223 20.06 -6.52 -9.06
C GLN A 223 18.80 -6.83 -8.24
N LEU A 224 18.18 -8.00 -8.48
CA LEU A 224 16.96 -8.45 -7.80
C LEU A 224 17.25 -9.18 -6.48
N SER A 225 18.43 -9.82 -6.37
CA SER A 225 18.85 -10.60 -5.19
C SER A 225 20.10 -10.04 -4.50
N GLY A 226 20.83 -9.12 -5.15
CA GLY A 226 22.02 -8.48 -4.61
C GLY A 226 21.74 -7.61 -3.40
N LEU A 227 22.64 -7.65 -2.41
CA LEU A 227 22.52 -6.88 -1.17
C LEU A 227 22.59 -5.36 -1.45
N THR A 228 21.59 -4.64 -0.94
CA THR A 228 21.55 -3.17 -0.93
C THR A 228 21.49 -2.71 0.53
N GLN A 229 22.56 -2.08 1.02
CA GLN A 229 22.70 -1.75 2.45
C GLN A 229 23.07 -0.29 2.76
N PHE A 230 23.63 0.44 1.80
CA PHE A 230 24.04 1.83 1.99
C PHE A 230 23.16 2.75 1.15
N HIS A 231 22.07 3.22 1.76
CA HIS A 231 21.18 4.16 1.09
C HIS A 231 21.79 5.56 1.14
N LYS A 232 21.51 6.38 0.13
CA LYS A 232 22.03 7.74 0.00
C LYS A 232 20.89 8.68 -0.37
N LEU A 233 20.81 9.82 0.29
CA LEU A 233 19.96 10.94 -0.09
C LEU A 233 20.73 11.84 -1.04
N TYR A 234 20.23 12.02 -2.25
CA TYR A 234 20.76 12.89 -3.29
C TYR A 234 19.91 14.14 -3.46
N TYR A 235 20.50 15.18 -4.05
CA TYR A 235 19.78 16.31 -4.62
C TYR A 235 20.06 16.38 -6.13
N HIS A 236 19.01 16.25 -6.94
CA HIS A 236 19.07 16.47 -8.37
C HIS A 236 18.80 17.93 -8.68
N LYS A 237 19.76 18.61 -9.31
CA LYS A 237 19.58 19.98 -9.81
C LYS A 237 19.12 19.92 -11.27
N LEU A 238 18.06 20.65 -11.62
CA LEU A 238 17.61 20.69 -13.00
C LEU A 238 18.69 21.27 -13.92
N GLY A 239 18.83 20.66 -15.10
CA GLY A 239 19.81 21.04 -16.10
C GLY A 239 21.21 20.47 -15.89
N THR A 240 21.43 19.64 -14.87
CA THR A 240 22.68 18.88 -14.69
C THR A 240 22.48 17.40 -14.99
N SER A 241 23.57 16.66 -15.21
CA SER A 241 23.53 15.21 -15.35
C SER A 241 23.39 14.54 -13.98
N GLN A 242 22.73 13.38 -13.92
CA GLN A 242 22.58 12.62 -12.66
C GLN A 242 23.93 12.31 -11.98
N LYS A 243 25.00 12.12 -12.75
CA LYS A 243 26.34 11.86 -12.22
C LYS A 243 26.90 13.01 -11.37
N ASP A 244 26.37 14.21 -11.56
CA ASP A 244 26.77 15.44 -10.86
C ASP A 244 25.88 15.71 -9.63
N ASP A 245 24.89 14.84 -9.37
CA ASP A 245 23.99 14.96 -8.22
C ASP A 245 24.76 14.83 -6.91
N GLN A 246 24.46 15.74 -5.98
CA GLN A 246 25.19 15.82 -4.72
C GLN A 246 24.61 14.83 -3.71
N ILE A 247 25.48 14.04 -3.06
CA ILE A 247 25.11 13.27 -1.87
C ILE A 247 24.93 14.24 -0.71
N ILE A 248 23.70 14.33 -0.21
CA ILE A 248 23.31 15.18 0.92
C ILE A 248 23.52 14.43 2.24
N PHE A 249 23.16 13.15 2.28
CA PHE A 249 23.22 12.32 3.49
C PHE A 249 23.35 10.84 3.13
N GLY A 250 23.84 10.01 4.06
CA GLY A 250 23.95 8.55 3.86
C GLY A 250 25.29 8.06 3.29
N GLY A 251 25.25 6.88 2.67
CA GLY A 251 26.43 6.18 2.15
C GLY A 251 27.34 5.61 3.24
N GLU A 252 28.60 5.33 2.91
CA GLU A 252 29.56 4.76 3.87
C GLU A 252 29.78 5.62 5.11
N LYS A 253 29.61 6.95 4.99
CA LYS A 253 29.73 7.89 6.12
C LYS A 253 28.60 7.73 7.14
N ASN A 254 27.41 7.31 6.69
CA ASN A 254 26.22 7.12 7.51
C ASN A 254 25.47 5.88 6.97
N PRO A 255 25.93 4.67 7.35
CA PRO A 255 25.57 3.41 6.67
C PRO A 255 24.18 2.90 7.04
N PHE A 256 23.14 3.71 6.83
CA PHE A 256 21.76 3.34 7.06
C PHE A 256 21.18 2.58 5.86
N ARG A 257 20.33 1.60 6.17
CA ARG A 257 19.64 0.81 5.15
C ARG A 257 18.51 1.60 4.52
N TYR A 258 17.76 2.42 5.25
CA TYR A 258 16.66 3.21 4.70
C TYR A 258 16.88 4.68 5.00
N ILE A 259 16.83 5.54 3.99
CA ILE A 259 16.96 6.99 4.13
C ILE A 259 15.89 7.64 3.26
N GLY A 260 15.13 8.57 3.85
CA GLY A 260 14.18 9.42 3.14
C GLY A 260 14.48 10.88 3.42
N GLY A 261 14.19 11.76 2.45
CA GLY A 261 14.31 13.21 2.59
C GLY A 261 13.06 13.91 2.07
N GLY A 262 12.52 14.84 2.86
CA GLY A 262 11.32 15.61 2.53
C GLY A 262 11.49 17.08 2.89
N VAL A 263 11.05 17.97 2.00
CA VAL A 263 11.01 19.41 2.22
C VAL A 263 9.65 19.78 2.80
N SER A 264 9.64 20.59 3.86
CA SER A 264 8.40 21.12 4.44
C SER A 264 7.60 21.96 3.43
N GLU A 265 6.27 22.05 3.61
CA GLU A 265 5.38 22.77 2.67
C GLU A 265 5.79 24.25 2.48
N ASP A 266 6.33 24.88 3.53
CA ASP A 266 6.85 26.24 3.52
C ASP A 266 8.27 26.39 2.90
N ASN A 267 8.86 25.29 2.41
CA ASN A 267 10.22 25.19 1.86
C ASN A 267 11.35 25.54 2.85
N ARG A 268 11.07 25.60 4.16
CA ARG A 268 12.05 26.02 5.16
C ARG A 268 12.95 24.90 5.65
N TYR A 269 12.43 23.68 5.77
CA TYR A 269 13.18 22.57 6.37
C TYR A 269 13.33 21.41 5.40
N LEU A 270 14.54 20.85 5.35
CA LEU A 270 14.76 19.49 4.88
C LEU A 270 14.73 18.56 6.09
N ILE A 271 13.80 17.62 6.06
CA ILE A 271 13.60 16.57 7.06
C ILE A 271 14.23 15.30 6.50
N ILE A 272 15.09 14.64 7.29
CA ILE A 272 15.75 13.40 6.89
C ILE A 272 15.44 12.32 7.93
N SER A 273 14.86 11.21 7.48
CA SER A 273 14.68 10.00 8.29
C SER A 273 15.71 8.95 7.88
N ALA A 274 16.29 8.24 8.86
CA ALA A 274 17.28 7.20 8.60
C ALA A 274 17.07 5.99 9.52
N ALA A 275 17.01 4.79 8.95
CA ALA A 275 16.68 3.55 9.66
C ALA A 275 17.54 2.35 9.21
N GLU A 276 17.66 1.36 10.09
CA GLU A 276 18.32 0.07 9.79
C GLU A 276 17.30 -1.06 9.54
N SER A 277 16.07 -0.88 10.02
CA SER A 277 14.96 -1.84 9.92
C SER A 277 13.67 -1.14 9.52
N THR A 278 12.56 -1.87 9.45
CA THR A 278 11.21 -1.31 9.18
C THR A 278 10.54 -0.70 10.42
N THR A 279 11.22 -0.68 11.56
CA THR A 279 10.79 -0.02 12.79
C THR A 279 11.98 0.66 13.44
N GLY A 280 11.75 1.84 13.99
CA GLY A 280 12.80 2.64 14.61
C GLY A 280 13.57 3.47 13.59
N ASN A 281 13.60 4.79 13.77
CA ASN A 281 14.39 5.68 12.93
C ASN A 281 15.08 6.78 13.71
N LYS A 282 16.24 7.20 13.21
CA LYS A 282 16.82 8.48 13.54
C LYS A 282 16.14 9.57 12.72
N LEU A 283 16.09 10.77 13.28
CA LEU A 283 15.45 11.92 12.65
C LEU A 283 16.41 13.10 12.65
N TYR A 284 16.55 13.74 11.50
CA TYR A 284 17.41 14.90 11.30
C TYR A 284 16.65 16.03 10.62
N ILE A 285 17.12 17.25 10.82
CA ILE A 285 16.54 18.45 10.21
C ILE A 285 17.63 19.42 9.75
N GLN A 286 17.42 20.09 8.63
CA GLN A 286 18.25 21.17 8.13
C GLN A 286 17.38 22.39 7.80
N ASP A 287 17.74 23.55 8.35
CA ASP A 287 17.10 24.83 8.04
C ASP A 287 17.64 25.37 6.70
N LEU A 288 16.84 25.25 5.65
CA LEU A 288 17.15 25.66 4.28
C LEU A 288 17.11 27.19 4.10
N SER A 289 16.54 27.94 5.03
CA SER A 289 16.60 29.42 5.02
C SER A 289 18.01 29.94 5.31
N LYS A 290 18.87 29.10 5.89
CA LYS A 290 20.27 29.41 6.20
C LYS A 290 21.17 28.85 5.10
N PRO A 291 21.91 29.69 4.34
CA PRO A 291 22.92 29.21 3.41
C PRO A 291 23.91 28.28 4.14
N ASN A 292 24.10 27.07 3.61
CA ASN A 292 24.95 26.04 4.22
C ASN A 292 24.54 25.64 5.65
N GLY A 293 23.25 25.71 5.98
CA GLY A 293 22.71 25.23 7.26
C GLY A 293 23.17 23.80 7.55
N LYS A 294 23.55 23.51 8.80
CA LYS A 294 23.99 22.16 9.20
C LYS A 294 22.79 21.23 9.30
N ILE A 295 23.01 19.96 8.97
CA ILE A 295 22.07 18.88 9.32
C ILE A 295 22.20 18.62 10.82
N VAL A 296 21.12 18.85 11.56
CA VAL A 296 21.02 18.63 13.00
C VAL A 296 20.39 17.27 13.25
N ASN A 297 21.00 16.46 14.10
CA ASN A 297 20.44 15.17 14.53
C ASN A 297 19.47 15.39 15.69
N MET A 298 18.17 15.23 15.44
CA MET A 298 17.12 15.42 16.44
C MET A 298 16.94 14.19 17.32
N VAL A 299 16.84 13.01 16.70
CA VAL A 299 16.67 11.72 17.38
C VAL A 299 17.85 10.82 17.03
N THR A 300 18.64 10.47 18.05
CA THR A 300 19.98 9.88 17.86
C THR A 300 20.00 8.35 17.94
N ASN A 301 18.90 7.72 18.34
CA ASN A 301 18.72 6.28 18.51
C ASN A 301 17.60 5.75 17.60
N PHE A 302 17.31 4.46 17.70
CA PHE A 302 16.21 3.79 16.96
C PHE A 302 15.04 3.43 17.89
N GLU A 303 14.93 4.10 19.04
CA GLU A 303 13.83 3.86 19.97
C GLU A 303 12.59 4.57 19.43
N GLY A 304 11.69 3.78 18.85
CA GLY A 304 10.46 4.27 18.26
C GLY A 304 10.60 4.91 16.88
N ASP A 305 9.46 5.12 16.25
CA ASP A 305 9.30 5.77 14.96
C ASP A 305 8.97 7.25 15.18
N HIS A 306 9.52 8.12 14.35
CA HIS A 306 9.38 9.57 14.46
C HIS A 306 9.25 10.20 13.08
N ASN A 307 8.17 10.96 12.88
CA ASN A 307 7.92 11.66 11.63
C ASN A 307 7.46 13.10 11.90
N ILE A 308 8.09 14.08 11.25
CA ILE A 308 7.57 15.46 11.23
C ILE A 308 6.42 15.50 10.24
N ILE A 309 5.21 15.78 10.75
CA ILE A 309 3.97 15.75 9.97
C ILE A 309 3.58 17.11 9.41
N ASP A 310 4.06 18.20 10.04
CA ASP A 310 3.83 19.58 9.63
C ASP A 310 4.75 20.54 10.39
N ASN A 311 4.78 21.81 10.00
CA ASN A 311 5.39 22.90 10.75
C ASN A 311 4.61 24.23 10.63
N VAL A 312 4.64 25.03 11.71
CA VAL A 312 4.20 26.43 11.68
C VAL A 312 5.38 27.30 12.09
N GLY A 313 6.01 27.95 11.11
CA GLY A 313 7.27 28.64 11.36
C GLY A 313 8.32 27.64 11.85
N SER A 314 8.89 27.87 13.04
CA SER A 314 9.85 26.94 13.66
C SER A 314 9.22 25.84 14.53
N LYS A 315 7.92 25.91 14.81
CA LYS A 315 7.22 24.89 15.59
C LYS A 315 6.99 23.66 14.72
N LEU A 316 7.61 22.55 15.07
CA LEU A 316 7.48 21.25 14.41
C LEU A 316 6.38 20.43 15.10
N TYR A 317 5.60 19.70 14.31
CA TYR A 317 4.62 18.71 14.77
C TYR A 317 5.18 17.33 14.44
N ILE A 318 5.30 16.47 15.45
CA ILE A 318 5.97 15.16 15.33
C ILE A 318 5.01 14.06 15.78
N HIS A 319 4.74 13.11 14.90
CA HIS A 319 4.07 11.84 15.23
C HIS A 319 5.12 10.82 15.67
N THR A 320 4.91 10.21 16.84
CA THR A 320 5.91 9.32 17.45
C THR A 320 5.29 8.30 18.39
N ASN A 321 5.91 7.13 18.53
CA ASN A 321 5.62 6.14 19.58
C ASN A 321 6.67 6.11 20.71
N LEU A 322 7.53 7.14 20.80
CA LEU A 322 8.49 7.27 21.88
C LEU A 322 7.77 7.37 23.23
N ASN A 323 7.95 6.35 24.07
CA ASN A 323 7.25 6.20 25.34
C ASN A 323 5.71 6.26 25.19
N ALA A 324 5.21 5.86 24.02
CA ALA A 324 3.79 5.86 23.68
C ALA A 324 3.51 4.73 22.68
N PRO A 325 3.40 3.46 23.11
CA PRO A 325 3.16 2.31 22.22
C PRO A 325 2.06 2.50 21.16
N ASN A 326 0.99 3.24 21.50
CA ASN A 326 -0.13 3.56 20.61
C ASN A 326 0.02 4.90 19.87
N TYR A 327 1.22 5.46 19.85
CA TYR A 327 1.58 6.74 19.26
C TYR A 327 0.93 7.96 19.92
N LYS A 328 1.57 9.10 19.73
CA LYS A 328 1.12 10.44 20.13
C LYS A 328 1.61 11.48 19.12
N VAL A 329 1.10 12.71 19.23
CA VAL A 329 1.67 13.88 18.55
C VAL A 329 2.31 14.79 19.59
N VAL A 330 3.53 15.20 19.34
CA VAL A 330 4.27 16.17 20.14
C VAL A 330 4.63 17.39 19.31
N THR A 331 5.02 18.47 19.99
CA THR A 331 5.55 19.68 19.36
C THR A 331 6.88 20.07 19.97
N VAL A 332 7.74 20.69 19.16
CA VAL A 332 9.04 21.23 19.57
C VAL A 332 9.43 22.39 18.68
N ASP A 333 10.30 23.28 19.17
CA ASP A 333 10.90 24.31 18.31
C ASP A 333 12.15 23.74 17.60
N ALA A 334 12.26 24.01 16.30
CA ALA A 334 13.38 23.55 15.47
C ALA A 334 14.76 24.05 15.93
N ALA A 335 14.83 25.08 16.77
CA ALA A 335 16.09 25.56 17.35
C ALA A 335 16.66 24.63 18.42
N ASN A 336 15.81 23.89 19.15
CA ASN A 336 16.21 22.91 20.18
C ASN A 336 15.37 21.62 20.03
N PRO A 337 15.58 20.86 18.95
CA PRO A 337 14.64 19.84 18.48
C PRO A 337 14.72 18.49 19.21
N GLU A 338 15.59 18.35 20.20
CA GLU A 338 15.85 17.08 20.89
C GLU A 338 14.62 16.59 21.68
N PRO A 339 14.41 15.25 21.81
CA PRO A 339 13.27 14.66 22.52
C PRO A 339 13.01 15.18 23.93
N ALA A 340 14.05 15.61 24.65
CA ALA A 340 13.92 16.20 25.99
C ALA A 340 13.08 17.50 26.00
N ASN A 341 12.94 18.16 24.85
CA ASN A 341 12.19 19.41 24.69
C ASN A 341 10.79 19.18 24.11
N TRP A 342 10.42 17.95 23.78
CA TRP A 342 9.13 17.63 23.17
C TRP A 342 7.99 17.81 24.16
N LYS A 343 6.90 18.41 23.69
CA LYS A 343 5.69 18.63 24.47
C LYS A 343 4.51 17.93 23.81
N ASP A 344 3.82 17.09 24.56
CA ASP A 344 2.62 16.40 24.08
C ASP A 344 1.57 17.42 23.61
N LEU A 345 1.02 17.17 22.41
CA LEU A 345 -0.05 17.95 21.78
C LEU A 345 -1.33 17.12 21.69
N ILE A 346 -1.23 15.91 21.12
CA ILE A 346 -2.28 14.90 21.13
C ILE A 346 -1.70 13.71 21.90
N PRO A 347 -2.11 13.47 23.15
CA PRO A 347 -1.53 12.42 23.98
C PRO A 347 -1.91 11.02 23.47
N GLU A 348 -1.15 10.03 23.93
CA GLU A 348 -1.45 8.62 23.67
C GLU A 348 -2.84 8.23 24.21
N THR A 349 -3.50 7.30 23.51
CA THR A 349 -4.74 6.67 23.97
C THR A 349 -4.63 5.14 23.93
N GLU A 350 -5.67 4.43 24.35
CA GLU A 350 -5.76 2.97 24.19
C GLU A 350 -5.82 2.49 22.72
N ASN A 351 -6.12 3.41 21.79
CA ASN A 351 -6.22 3.11 20.35
C ASN A 351 -4.97 3.63 19.63
N VAL A 352 -4.43 2.83 18.71
CA VAL A 352 -3.28 3.22 17.87
C VAL A 352 -3.63 4.46 17.06
N LEU A 353 -2.78 5.48 17.11
CA LEU A 353 -2.93 6.75 16.43
C LEU A 353 -2.12 6.80 15.13
N SER A 354 -2.79 7.14 14.03
CA SER A 354 -2.18 7.64 12.79
C SER A 354 -2.68 9.06 12.53
N VAL A 355 -1.91 9.87 11.81
CA VAL A 355 -2.26 11.27 11.56
C VAL A 355 -2.05 11.69 10.12
N SER A 356 -2.89 12.61 9.68
CA SER A 356 -2.71 13.39 8.45
C SER A 356 -2.96 14.88 8.75
N THR A 357 -2.54 15.75 7.84
CA THR A 357 -2.69 17.20 7.97
C THR A 357 -3.34 17.79 6.73
N GLY A 358 -4.09 18.87 6.92
CA GLY A 358 -4.72 19.59 5.81
C GLY A 358 -5.63 20.71 6.27
N GLY A 359 -5.70 21.79 5.49
CA GLY A 359 -6.52 22.95 5.82
C GLY A 359 -6.23 23.59 7.18
N GLY A 360 -4.97 23.53 7.61
CA GLY A 360 -4.52 24.04 8.89
C GLY A 360 -5.04 23.25 10.10
N LYS A 361 -5.34 21.96 9.92
CA LYS A 361 -5.84 21.05 10.96
C LYS A 361 -5.06 19.73 10.97
N ILE A 362 -5.15 19.02 12.09
CA ILE A 362 -4.64 17.66 12.25
C ILE A 362 -5.85 16.71 12.27
N PHE A 363 -5.78 15.65 11.46
CA PHE A 363 -6.79 14.59 11.44
C PHE A 363 -6.18 13.33 12.07
N ALA A 364 -6.58 13.07 13.31
CA ALA A 364 -6.18 11.90 14.07
C ALA A 364 -7.08 10.71 13.74
N SER A 365 -6.54 9.71 13.06
CA SER A 365 -7.19 8.44 12.78
C SER A 365 -6.79 7.42 13.84
N TYR A 366 -7.74 7.06 14.70
CA TYR A 366 -7.57 6.03 15.72
C TYR A 366 -8.04 4.69 15.20
N LEU A 367 -7.25 3.65 15.44
CA LEU A 367 -7.63 2.27 15.18
C LEU A 367 -8.38 1.69 16.38
N LYS A 368 -9.71 1.74 16.33
CA LYS A 368 -10.58 1.18 17.37
C LYS A 368 -11.10 -0.18 16.92
N ASP A 369 -10.61 -1.24 17.56
CA ASP A 369 -10.93 -2.63 17.22
C ASP A 369 -10.80 -2.88 15.69
N ALA A 370 -9.66 -2.57 15.10
CA ALA A 370 -9.38 -2.69 13.66
C ALA A 370 -10.23 -1.82 12.71
N THR A 371 -10.97 -0.83 13.22
CA THR A 371 -11.81 0.09 12.43
C THR A 371 -11.45 1.56 12.66
N SER A 372 -11.74 2.43 11.71
CA SER A 372 -11.35 3.84 11.77
C SER A 372 -12.28 4.68 12.66
N MET A 373 -11.72 5.46 13.56
CA MET A 373 -12.36 6.60 14.22
C MET A 373 -11.52 7.85 13.97
N VAL A 374 -12.06 8.84 13.25
CA VAL A 374 -11.29 10.03 12.85
C VAL A 374 -11.74 11.25 13.64
N VAL A 375 -10.80 11.98 14.23
CA VAL A 375 -11.04 13.20 15.01
C VAL A 375 -10.22 14.35 14.41
N GLN A 376 -10.89 15.48 14.17
CA GLN A 376 -10.26 16.71 13.74
C GLN A 376 -9.79 17.51 14.97
N TYR A 377 -8.54 17.95 14.94
CA TYR A 377 -7.90 18.81 15.94
C TYR A 377 -7.42 20.11 15.30
N ASP A 378 -7.43 21.20 16.07
CA ASP A 378 -6.65 22.38 15.71
C ASP A 378 -5.14 22.17 15.98
N LEU A 379 -4.32 23.17 15.62
CA LEU A 379 -2.86 23.12 15.75
C LEU A 379 -2.38 23.38 17.19
N GLU A 380 -3.32 23.67 18.10
CA GLU A 380 -3.13 23.81 19.54
C GLU A 380 -3.47 22.50 20.28
N GLY A 381 -3.94 21.46 19.57
CA GLY A 381 -4.23 20.13 20.13
C GLY A 381 -5.63 20.01 20.72
N LYS A 382 -6.52 20.98 20.47
CA LYS A 382 -7.92 20.90 20.90
C LYS A 382 -8.72 20.08 19.89
N ALA A 383 -9.39 19.04 20.38
CA ALA A 383 -10.35 18.28 19.59
C ALA A 383 -11.53 19.18 19.20
N GLU A 384 -11.79 19.33 17.91
CA GLU A 384 -12.90 20.13 17.39
C GLU A 384 -14.14 19.27 17.16
N ARG A 385 -13.98 18.07 16.58
CA ARG A 385 -15.07 17.13 16.29
C ARG A 385 -14.57 15.74 15.91
N THR A 386 -15.40 14.72 16.17
CA THR A 386 -15.27 13.41 15.54
C THR A 386 -15.98 13.42 14.19
N ILE A 387 -15.32 12.96 13.14
CA ILE A 387 -15.89 12.93 11.79
C ILE A 387 -16.87 11.77 11.70
N GLN A 388 -18.11 12.06 11.30
CA GLN A 388 -19.13 11.04 11.09
C GLN A 388 -18.79 10.21 9.84
N LEU A 389 -18.38 8.97 10.04
CA LEU A 389 -18.17 8.00 8.97
C LEU A 389 -19.50 7.32 8.58
N PRO A 390 -19.63 6.81 7.33
CA PRO A 390 -20.85 6.13 6.86
C PRO A 390 -21.22 4.86 7.65
N GLY A 391 -20.27 4.25 8.36
CA GLY A 391 -20.48 3.05 9.16
C GLY A 391 -19.18 2.52 9.74
N VAL A 392 -19.17 1.23 10.10
CA VAL A 392 -17.98 0.53 10.60
C VAL A 392 -17.13 0.08 9.41
N GLY A 393 -15.88 0.54 9.35
CA GLY A 393 -14.98 0.25 8.23
C GLY A 393 -13.68 1.01 8.32
N SER A 394 -13.07 1.24 7.17
CA SER A 394 -11.81 1.97 7.03
C SER A 394 -12.04 3.29 6.32
N ALA A 395 -11.46 4.36 6.86
CA ALA A 395 -11.40 5.67 6.24
C ALA A 395 -9.94 6.07 6.01
N GLY A 396 -9.61 6.45 4.78
CA GLY A 396 -8.28 6.95 4.40
C GLY A 396 -8.38 8.23 3.57
N GLY A 397 -7.33 9.03 3.54
CA GLY A 397 -7.34 10.38 2.96
C GLY A 397 -7.07 11.42 4.04
N PHE A 398 -7.86 12.49 4.12
CA PHE A 398 -7.68 13.57 5.12
C PHE A 398 -6.34 14.31 5.02
N ASN A 399 -5.73 14.30 3.84
CA ASN A 399 -4.53 15.06 3.53
C ASN A 399 -4.89 16.17 2.54
N ALA A 400 -4.39 17.38 2.76
CA ALA A 400 -4.47 18.50 1.84
C ALA A 400 -3.37 19.52 2.16
N LYS A 401 -3.16 20.52 1.29
CA LYS A 401 -2.28 21.65 1.59
C LYS A 401 -2.82 22.48 2.76
N GLN A 402 -1.94 23.21 3.44
CA GLN A 402 -2.28 23.96 4.64
C GLN A 402 -3.42 24.97 4.43
N ASN A 403 -3.54 25.54 3.23
CA ASN A 403 -4.52 26.58 2.90
C ASN A 403 -5.80 26.07 2.22
N GLU A 404 -5.94 24.75 1.99
CA GLU A 404 -7.15 24.18 1.40
C GLU A 404 -8.31 24.17 2.40
N LYS A 405 -9.51 24.56 1.96
CA LYS A 405 -10.71 24.54 2.81
C LYS A 405 -11.48 23.22 2.73
N GLU A 406 -11.14 22.43 1.73
CA GLU A 406 -11.82 21.19 1.39
C GLU A 406 -10.76 20.12 1.17
N LEU A 407 -11.07 18.91 1.62
CA LEU A 407 -10.25 17.74 1.39
C LEU A 407 -11.13 16.55 1.05
N TYR A 408 -10.51 15.42 0.72
CA TYR A 408 -11.21 14.20 0.39
C TYR A 408 -10.80 13.05 1.30
N PHE A 409 -11.76 12.16 1.57
CA PHE A 409 -11.48 10.86 2.17
C PHE A 409 -12.26 9.78 1.43
N THR A 410 -11.74 8.56 1.45
CA THR A 410 -12.40 7.37 0.92
C THR A 410 -12.78 6.48 2.09
N PHE A 411 -14.05 6.06 2.13
CA PHE A 411 -14.54 5.07 3.10
C PHE A 411 -14.83 3.74 2.39
N THR A 412 -14.49 2.63 3.05
CA THR A 412 -14.68 1.27 2.55
C THR A 412 -14.88 0.27 3.69
N SER A 413 -15.48 -0.88 3.39
CA SER A 413 -15.51 -2.06 4.27
C SER A 413 -15.65 -3.31 3.42
N TYR A 414 -15.65 -4.52 4.00
CA TYR A 414 -15.87 -5.74 3.23
C TYR A 414 -17.22 -5.81 2.49
N ILE A 415 -18.20 -5.02 2.92
CA ILE A 415 -19.54 -4.94 2.29
C ILE A 415 -19.91 -3.53 1.85
N TYR A 416 -18.98 -2.57 1.94
CA TYR A 416 -19.19 -1.20 1.51
C TYR A 416 -18.14 -0.84 0.46
N PRO A 417 -18.50 -0.87 -0.84
CA PRO A 417 -17.58 -0.49 -1.91
C PRO A 417 -16.99 0.91 -1.72
N PRO A 418 -15.74 1.16 -2.18
CA PRO A 418 -15.04 2.41 -1.93
C PRO A 418 -15.87 3.61 -2.40
N THR A 419 -16.16 4.54 -1.49
CA THR A 419 -16.87 5.78 -1.79
C THR A 419 -16.02 6.96 -1.36
N ILE A 420 -15.82 7.90 -2.28
CA ILE A 420 -15.08 9.13 -2.05
C ILE A 420 -16.06 10.16 -1.51
N PHE A 421 -15.65 10.81 -0.43
CA PHE A 421 -16.36 11.92 0.21
C PHE A 421 -15.51 13.19 0.09
N LYS A 422 -16.19 14.29 -0.20
CA LYS A 422 -15.66 15.64 -0.07
C LYS A 422 -15.97 16.12 1.35
N TYR A 423 -14.98 16.68 2.03
CA TYR A 423 -15.10 17.14 3.41
C TYR A 423 -14.76 18.62 3.49
N ASN A 424 -15.63 19.41 4.11
CA ASN A 424 -15.38 20.81 4.42
C ASN A 424 -14.72 20.92 5.81
N VAL A 425 -13.50 21.46 5.86
CA VAL A 425 -12.68 21.49 7.09
C VAL A 425 -13.29 22.43 8.15
N GLU A 426 -13.91 23.52 7.73
CA GLU A 426 -14.48 24.52 8.63
C GLU A 426 -15.80 24.02 9.25
N SER A 427 -16.76 23.62 8.42
CA SER A 427 -18.10 23.20 8.86
C SER A 427 -18.15 21.76 9.39
N GLY A 428 -17.20 20.92 9.00
CA GLY A 428 -17.16 19.50 9.36
C GLY A 428 -18.15 18.62 8.58
N GLN A 429 -18.71 19.13 7.48
CA GLN A 429 -19.67 18.39 6.66
C GLN A 429 -18.98 17.51 5.62
N SER A 430 -19.47 16.27 5.49
CA SER A 430 -19.06 15.29 4.49
C SER A 430 -20.16 15.12 3.45
N GLU A 431 -19.81 15.24 2.17
CA GLU A 431 -20.72 15.00 1.04
C GLU A 431 -20.16 13.88 0.16
N VAL A 432 -21.03 13.04 -0.38
CA VAL A 432 -20.60 12.00 -1.33
C VAL A 432 -20.11 12.68 -2.61
N PHE A 433 -18.82 12.51 -2.91
CA PHE A 433 -18.21 12.99 -4.14
C PHE A 433 -18.35 11.98 -5.28
N LYS A 434 -18.02 10.71 -5.00
CA LYS A 434 -18.11 9.62 -5.98
C LYS A 434 -18.38 8.27 -5.32
N LYS A 435 -19.50 7.65 -5.67
CA LYS A 435 -19.81 6.26 -5.27
C LYS A 435 -19.14 5.27 -6.22
N SER A 436 -18.82 4.09 -5.71
CA SER A 436 -18.41 2.95 -6.54
C SER A 436 -19.53 2.56 -7.50
N GLY A 437 -19.16 2.23 -8.75
CA GLY A 437 -20.07 1.70 -9.77
C GLY A 437 -20.12 0.17 -9.83
N VAL A 438 -19.53 -0.53 -8.86
CA VAL A 438 -19.45 -2.00 -8.85
C VAL A 438 -20.84 -2.65 -8.78
N ASP A 439 -21.04 -3.73 -9.54
CA ASP A 439 -22.24 -4.60 -9.50
C ASP A 439 -22.22 -5.51 -8.25
N PHE A 440 -22.39 -4.89 -7.08
CA PHE A 440 -22.41 -5.56 -5.78
C PHE A 440 -23.57 -5.06 -4.91
N ASP A 441 -24.48 -5.97 -4.58
CA ASP A 441 -25.62 -5.71 -3.71
C ASP A 441 -25.20 -5.90 -2.24
N THR A 442 -24.87 -4.80 -1.59
CA THR A 442 -24.38 -4.75 -0.20
C THR A 442 -25.38 -5.34 0.78
N GLU A 443 -26.68 -5.25 0.50
CA GLU A 443 -27.75 -5.71 1.39
C GLU A 443 -27.83 -7.24 1.47
N LYS A 444 -27.22 -7.97 0.53
CA LYS A 444 -27.16 -9.44 0.55
C LYS A 444 -26.09 -10.00 1.48
N PHE A 445 -25.22 -9.18 2.04
CA PHE A 445 -24.09 -9.62 2.84
C PHE A 445 -24.14 -9.05 4.26
N GLU A 446 -23.51 -9.76 5.19
CA GLU A 446 -23.24 -9.26 6.54
C GLU A 446 -21.77 -9.46 6.89
N SER A 447 -21.23 -8.54 7.69
CA SER A 447 -19.87 -8.58 8.19
C SER A 447 -19.90 -8.45 9.71
N LYS A 448 -19.30 -9.42 10.40
CA LYS A 448 -19.33 -9.51 11.87
C LYS A 448 -17.91 -9.52 12.40
N GLN A 449 -17.64 -8.61 13.32
CA GLN A 449 -16.45 -8.69 14.14
C GLN A 449 -16.68 -9.64 15.31
N VAL A 450 -15.74 -10.57 15.49
CA VAL A 450 -15.68 -11.48 16.62
C VAL A 450 -14.31 -11.40 17.27
N PHE A 451 -14.20 -11.90 18.50
CA PHE A 451 -12.93 -12.06 19.19
C PHE A 451 -12.79 -13.52 19.60
N TYR A 452 -11.67 -14.15 19.22
CA TYR A 452 -11.33 -15.49 19.65
C TYR A 452 -10.08 -15.48 20.54
N ASN A 453 -9.91 -16.52 21.36
CA ASN A 453 -8.74 -16.63 22.23
C ASN A 453 -7.64 -17.43 21.52
N SER A 454 -6.42 -16.91 21.54
CA SER A 454 -5.21 -17.62 21.14
C SER A 454 -4.81 -18.68 22.18
N LYS A 455 -3.76 -19.45 21.88
CA LYS A 455 -3.20 -20.49 22.75
C LYS A 455 -2.87 -19.99 24.16
N ASP A 456 -2.42 -18.74 24.28
CA ASP A 456 -2.04 -18.09 25.55
C ASP A 456 -3.19 -17.29 26.21
N GLY A 457 -4.39 -17.31 25.62
CA GLY A 457 -5.55 -16.55 26.11
C GLY A 457 -5.67 -15.13 25.52
N THR A 458 -4.71 -14.67 24.71
CA THR A 458 -4.81 -13.37 24.03
C THR A 458 -6.06 -13.31 23.16
N ARG A 459 -6.85 -12.24 23.31
CA ARG A 459 -8.04 -12.00 22.48
C ARG A 459 -7.63 -11.41 21.14
N ILE A 460 -7.91 -12.12 20.05
CA ILE A 460 -7.58 -11.69 18.68
C ILE A 460 -8.87 -11.30 17.96
N PRO A 461 -8.96 -10.08 17.39
CA PRO A 461 -10.09 -9.68 16.56
C PRO A 461 -10.07 -10.45 15.23
N MET A 462 -11.25 -10.83 14.74
CA MET A 462 -11.45 -11.41 13.41
C MET A 462 -12.75 -10.87 12.82
N ILE A 463 -12.73 -10.53 11.53
CA ILE A 463 -13.93 -10.09 10.82
C ILE A 463 -14.34 -11.19 9.86
N ILE A 464 -15.59 -11.65 10.00
CA ILE A 464 -16.17 -12.71 9.20
C ILE A 464 -17.23 -12.08 8.31
N THR A 465 -17.04 -12.16 7.00
CA THR A 465 -17.96 -11.60 5.99
C THR A 465 -18.54 -12.72 5.15
N TYR A 466 -19.86 -12.75 5.02
CA TYR A 466 -20.55 -13.79 4.26
C TYR A 466 -21.95 -13.32 3.81
N LYS A 467 -22.59 -14.10 2.94
CA LYS A 467 -23.94 -13.81 2.44
C LYS A 467 -24.98 -14.05 3.54
N LYS A 468 -25.95 -13.15 3.71
CA LYS A 468 -27.07 -13.31 4.65
C LYS A 468 -27.82 -14.62 4.37
N GLY A 469 -28.28 -15.27 5.44
CA GLY A 469 -28.97 -16.56 5.38
C GLY A 469 -28.04 -17.78 5.30
N LEU A 470 -26.71 -17.60 5.47
CA LEU A 470 -25.77 -18.72 5.56
C LEU A 470 -26.06 -19.58 6.80
N GLU A 471 -26.21 -20.89 6.61
CA GLU A 471 -26.35 -21.84 7.70
C GLU A 471 -24.97 -22.26 8.26
N LEU A 472 -24.83 -22.24 9.59
CA LEU A 472 -23.56 -22.56 10.28
C LEU A 472 -23.39 -24.08 10.46
N THR A 473 -23.24 -24.81 9.34
CA THR A 473 -23.19 -26.28 9.32
C THR A 473 -21.78 -26.86 9.50
N GLY A 474 -20.75 -26.01 9.56
CA GLY A 474 -19.35 -26.45 9.55
C GLY A 474 -18.83 -26.92 8.19
N LYS A 475 -19.63 -26.82 7.12
CA LYS A 475 -19.27 -27.26 5.75
C LYS A 475 -19.08 -26.11 4.77
N ASN A 476 -19.14 -24.88 5.25
CA ASN A 476 -19.04 -23.68 4.39
C ASN A 476 -17.60 -23.53 3.86
N PRO A 477 -17.39 -23.44 2.53
CA PRO A 477 -16.07 -23.18 1.99
C PRO A 477 -15.59 -21.82 2.52
N THR A 478 -14.45 -21.83 3.21
CA THR A 478 -13.96 -20.67 3.98
C THR A 478 -12.54 -20.35 3.58
N LEU A 479 -12.28 -19.09 3.25
CA LEU A 479 -10.93 -18.53 3.10
C LEU A 479 -10.57 -17.78 4.37
N LEU A 480 -9.58 -18.28 5.11
CA LEU A 480 -8.98 -17.57 6.24
C LEU A 480 -7.74 -16.82 5.74
N TYR A 481 -7.75 -15.49 5.91
CA TYR A 481 -6.63 -14.63 5.52
C TYR A 481 -6.01 -13.98 6.75
N GLY A 482 -4.68 -13.84 6.73
CA GLY A 482 -3.90 -13.18 7.76
C GLY A 482 -2.54 -12.71 7.24
N TYR A 483 -1.92 -11.80 7.98
CA TYR A 483 -0.58 -11.26 7.68
C TYR A 483 0.36 -11.45 8.88
N GLY A 484 0.16 -10.70 9.97
CA GLY A 484 0.80 -10.97 11.26
C GLY A 484 2.26 -10.52 11.38
N GLY A 485 2.55 -9.23 11.12
CA GLY A 485 3.87 -8.66 11.35
C GLY A 485 3.98 -7.19 10.93
N PHE A 486 5.17 -6.61 11.13
CA PHE A 486 5.58 -5.30 10.59
C PHE A 486 4.66 -4.11 10.95
N ASN A 487 3.95 -4.17 12.09
CA ASN A 487 2.97 -3.16 12.51
C ASN A 487 1.81 -2.93 11.50
N ILE A 488 1.57 -3.87 10.58
CA ILE A 488 0.52 -3.76 9.57
C ILE A 488 -0.83 -4.14 10.20
N SER A 489 -1.78 -3.21 10.13
CA SER A 489 -3.17 -3.43 10.55
C SER A 489 -4.04 -3.87 9.36
N LEU A 490 -4.64 -5.06 9.45
CA LEU A 490 -5.63 -5.53 8.49
C LEU A 490 -7.00 -4.92 8.81
N THR A 491 -7.28 -3.77 8.20
CA THR A 491 -8.56 -3.05 8.37
C THR A 491 -9.57 -3.43 7.27
N PRO A 492 -10.89 -3.25 7.49
CA PRO A 492 -11.91 -3.62 6.50
C PRO A 492 -11.73 -2.93 5.15
N ALA A 493 -11.51 -3.71 4.09
CA ALA A 493 -11.38 -3.18 2.74
C ALA A 493 -12.20 -4.02 1.75
N PHE A 494 -12.98 -3.35 0.92
CA PHE A 494 -13.68 -3.99 -0.19
C PHE A 494 -12.68 -4.51 -1.23
N SER A 495 -12.84 -5.76 -1.66
CA SER A 495 -12.10 -6.38 -2.75
C SER A 495 -13.08 -6.88 -3.81
N THR A 496 -12.81 -6.58 -5.08
CA THR A 496 -13.53 -7.17 -6.22
C THR A 496 -13.06 -8.58 -6.56
N SER A 497 -11.90 -8.98 -6.03
CA SER A 497 -11.24 -10.27 -6.24
C SER A 497 -11.29 -11.19 -5.02
#